data_AF-A0AAD5A0G1-F1
#
_entry.id   AF-A0AAD5A0G1-F1
#
_cell.length_a   1.000
_cell.length_b   1.000
_cell.length_c   1.000
_cell.angle_alpha   90.00
_cell.angle_beta   90.00
_cell.angle_gamma   90.00
#
_symmetry.space_group_name_H-M   'P 1'
#
loop_
_entity.id
_entity.type
_entity.pdbx_description
1 polymer ?
#
loop_
_entity_poly.entity_id
_entity_poly.type
_entity_poly.pdbx_seq_one_letter_code
_entity_poly.pdbx_strand_id
1 'polypeptide(L)' 'CSNMVDMQGCCPYTRFIIPPKTTHWIALVQRGKCMFKEKILKASAFNASAVLIYNNSSKEDTVTMAHEVLNFILR' A
#
# COMPACT_ATOMS: atom_id res chain seq x y z
N CYS A 1 -5.06 13.38 -9.37
CA CYS A 1 -3.67 12.87 -9.41
C CYS A 1 -3.06 13.14 -10.77
N SER A 2 -1.87 13.72 -10.81
CA SER A 2 -1.12 13.92 -12.04
C SER A 2 -0.72 12.56 -12.65
N ASN A 3 -0.42 12.51 -13.96
CA ASN A 3 -0.04 11.31 -14.74
C ASN A 3 1.28 10.63 -14.32
N MET A 4 1.67 10.74 -13.04
CA MET A 4 2.81 10.08 -12.44
C MET A 4 2.35 8.81 -11.72
N VAL A 5 3.25 7.83 -11.60
CA VAL A 5 3.01 6.62 -10.80
C VAL A 5 2.64 7.05 -9.38
N ASP A 6 1.44 6.69 -8.93
CA ASP A 6 0.99 7.03 -7.58
C ASP A 6 1.65 6.11 -6.56
N MET A 7 2.82 6.53 -6.10
CA MET A 7 3.59 5.82 -5.08
C MET A 7 2.90 5.81 -3.72
N GLN A 8 1.95 6.71 -3.46
CA GLN A 8 1.28 6.81 -2.16
C GLN A 8 0.00 5.96 -2.10
N GLY A 9 -0.55 5.50 -3.22
CA GLY A 9 -1.79 4.71 -3.22
C GLY A 9 -3.02 5.48 -2.75
N CYS A 10 -2.97 6.81 -2.78
CA CYS A 10 -4.09 7.67 -2.36
C CYS A 10 -5.07 7.95 -3.50
N CYS A 11 -4.69 7.65 -4.74
CA CYS A 11 -5.50 7.94 -5.91
C CYS A 11 -6.61 6.90 -6.11
N PRO A 12 -7.83 7.33 -6.51
CA PRO A 12 -8.87 6.39 -6.89
C PRO A 12 -8.44 5.45 -8.02
N TYR A 13 -7.55 5.90 -8.89
CA TYR A 13 -7.01 5.15 -10.03
C TYR A 13 -5.57 4.69 -9.85
N THR A 14 -5.05 4.59 -8.62
CA THR A 14 -3.80 3.88 -8.36
C THR A 14 -3.90 2.47 -8.94
N ARG A 15 -2.88 2.08 -9.71
CA ARG A 15 -2.70 0.72 -10.20
C ARG A 15 -1.33 0.22 -9.76
N PHE A 16 -1.29 -1.07 -9.41
CA PHE A 16 -0.04 -1.77 -9.16
C PHE A 16 0.42 -2.46 -10.44
N ILE A 17 1.72 -2.41 -10.71
CA ILE A 17 2.33 -3.17 -11.81
C ILE A 17 2.63 -4.56 -11.25
N ILE A 18 1.78 -5.53 -11.59
CA ILE A 18 1.92 -6.92 -11.14
C ILE A 18 2.50 -7.72 -12.31
N PRO A 19 3.68 -8.34 -12.16
CA PRO A 19 4.23 -9.19 -13.21
C PRO A 19 3.26 -10.34 -13.55
N PRO A 20 3.17 -10.77 -14.82
CA PRO A 20 2.32 -11.89 -15.21
C PRO A 20 2.76 -13.18 -14.49
N LYS A 21 1.78 -14.04 -14.15
CA LYS A 21 1.96 -15.33 -13.43
C LYS A 21 2.40 -15.22 -11.96
N THR A 22 2.30 -14.05 -11.35
CA THR A 22 2.62 -13.89 -9.92
C THR A 22 1.42 -14.33 -9.06
N THR A 23 1.57 -15.38 -8.26
CA THR A 23 0.53 -15.87 -7.33
C THR A 23 0.51 -15.12 -6.01
N HIS A 24 1.68 -14.73 -5.52
CA HIS A 24 1.86 -13.93 -4.29
C HIS A 24 2.77 -12.75 -4.55
N TRP A 25 2.35 -11.56 -4.14
CA TRP A 25 3.11 -10.33 -4.32
C TRP A 25 2.86 -9.37 -3.17
N ILE A 26 3.81 -8.47 -2.95
CA ILE A 26 3.77 -7.48 -1.88
C ILE A 26 3.62 -6.10 -2.52
N ALA A 27 2.61 -5.34 -2.09
CA ALA A 27 2.44 -3.97 -2.52
C ALA A 27 3.42 -3.05 -1.79
N LEU A 28 4.24 -2.31 -2.53
CA LEU A 28 5.13 -1.29 -1.97
C LEU A 28 4.46 0.09 -2.10
N VAL A 29 4.24 0.77 -0.96
CA VAL A 29 3.54 2.06 -0.91
C VAL A 29 4.30 3.05 -0.04
N GLN A 30 4.40 4.29 -0.47
CA GLN A 30 5.02 5.38 0.29
C GLN A 30 4.03 5.93 1.32
N ARG A 31 4.52 6.24 2.53
CA ARG A 31 3.80 7.04 3.53
C ARG A 31 3.47 8.40 2.93
N GLY A 32 2.28 8.89 3.22
CA GLY A 32 1.73 9.98 2.45
C GLY A 32 0.55 10.66 3.10
N LYS A 33 -0.24 11.35 2.27
CA LYS A 33 -1.36 12.19 2.70
C LYS A 33 -2.64 11.42 3.05
N CYS A 34 -2.80 10.19 2.56
CA CYS A 34 -3.92 9.32 2.89
C CYS A 34 -3.56 8.35 4.03
N MET A 35 -4.59 7.82 4.69
CA MET A 35 -4.43 6.92 5.84
C MET A 35 -3.84 5.57 5.46
N PHE A 36 -3.18 4.90 6.42
CA PHE A 36 -2.68 3.54 6.25
C PHE A 36 -3.79 2.57 5.82
N LYS A 37 -5.00 2.71 6.40
CA LYS A 37 -6.20 1.95 6.03
C LYS A 37 -6.48 1.97 4.54
N GLU A 38 -6.44 3.15 3.93
CA GLU A 38 -6.79 3.34 2.52
C GLU A 38 -5.77 2.64 1.61
N LYS A 39 -4.48 2.73 1.97
CA LYS A 39 -3.38 2.04 1.27
C LYS A 39 -3.55 0.53 1.33
N ILE A 40 -3.86 -0.01 2.51
CA ILE A 40 -4.06 -1.46 2.74
C ILE A 40 -5.26 -1.96 1.94
N LEU A 41 -6.40 -1.25 2.03
CA LEU A 41 -7.61 -1.56 1.26
C LEU A 41 -7.33 -1.59 -0.25
N LYS A 42 -6.56 -0.62 -0.74
CA LYS A 42 -6.21 -0.53 -2.15
C LYS A 42 -5.38 -1.74 -2.58
N ALA A 43 -4.33 -2.08 -1.85
CA ALA A 43 -3.49 -3.23 -2.17
C ALA A 43 -4.25 -4.55 -2.09
N SER A 44 -5.11 -4.72 -1.09
CA SER A 44 -5.99 -5.88 -0.93
C SER A 44 -6.92 -6.05 -2.15
N ALA A 45 -7.47 -4.96 -2.69
CA ALA A 45 -8.31 -4.99 -3.90
C ALA A 45 -7.58 -5.47 -5.17
N PHE A 46 -6.24 -5.49 -5.17
CA PHE A 46 -5.42 -6.05 -6.26
C PHE A 46 -4.84 -7.44 -5.92
N ASN A 47 -5.31 -8.08 -4.84
CA ASN A 47 -4.83 -9.38 -4.34
C ASN A 47 -3.37 -9.35 -3.88
N ALA A 48 -2.91 -8.24 -3.28
CA ALA A 48 -1.62 -8.24 -2.60
C ALA A 48 -1.67 -9.16 -1.38
N SER A 49 -0.63 -9.99 -1.21
CA SER A 49 -0.48 -10.86 -0.05
C SER A 49 0.05 -10.12 1.18
N ALA A 50 0.72 -8.99 0.97
CA ALA A 50 1.15 -8.08 2.03
C ALA A 50 1.32 -6.67 1.49
N VAL A 51 1.42 -5.69 2.39
CA VAL A 51 1.65 -4.27 2.06
C VAL A 51 2.82 -3.76 2.88
N LEU A 52 3.86 -3.26 2.21
CA LEU A 52 5.00 -2.60 2.83
C LEU A 52 4.84 -1.09 2.67
N ILE A 53 4.67 -0.38 3.79
CA ILE A 53 4.52 1.07 3.79
C ILE A 53 5.81 1.71 4.31
N TYR A 54 6.61 2.28 3.40
CA TYR A 54 7.88 2.92 3.75
C TYR A 54 7.70 4.42 4.02
N ASN A 55 8.54 5.00 4.88
CA ASN A 55 8.41 6.39 5.27
C ASN A 55 8.84 7.36 4.13
N ASN A 56 8.26 8.57 4.09
CA ASN A 56 8.60 9.60 3.09
C ASN A 56 9.87 10.39 3.45
N SER A 57 10.32 10.32 4.71
CA SER A 57 11.54 10.97 5.16
C SER A 57 12.51 9.96 5.74
N SER A 58 13.78 10.02 5.31
CA SER A 58 14.85 9.15 5.80
C SER A 58 15.27 9.45 7.24
N LYS A 59 14.75 10.55 7.84
CA LYS A 59 15.09 10.99 9.21
C LYS A 59 14.02 10.66 10.26
N GLU A 60 12.93 10.03 9.86
CA GLU A 60 11.85 9.67 10.76
C GLU A 60 11.92 8.20 11.14
N ASP A 61 11.82 7.92 12.44
CA ASP A 61 11.71 6.56 12.96
C ASP A 61 10.46 5.85 12.45
N THR A 62 10.53 4.52 12.35
CA THR A 62 9.38 3.70 11.99
C THR A 62 8.31 3.80 13.07
N VAL A 63 7.09 4.16 12.69
CA VAL A 63 5.95 4.24 13.62
C VAL A 63 5.11 2.97 13.55
N THR A 64 4.60 2.51 14.69
CA THR A 64 3.62 1.42 14.74
C THR A 64 2.34 1.88 14.07
N MET A 65 1.95 1.19 12.99
CA MET A 65 0.69 1.46 12.31
C MET A 65 -0.47 0.98 13.19
N ALA A 66 -1.23 1.91 13.78
CA ALA A 66 -2.48 1.58 14.46
C ALA A 66 -3.57 1.30 13.41
N HIS A 67 -3.90 0.04 13.24
CA HIS A 67 -5.01 -0.40 12.40
C HIS A 67 -5.64 -1.65 13.01
N GLU A 68 -6.96 -1.81 12.93
CA GLU A 68 -7.59 -3.08 13.31
C GLU A 68 -7.29 -4.12 12.21
N VAL A 69 -6.14 -4.79 12.35
CA VAL A 69 -5.54 -5.70 11.36
C VAL A 69 -6.28 -7.04 11.26
N LEU A 70 -7.17 -7.37 12.19
CA LEU A 70 -7.63 -8.75 12.38
C LEU A 70 -8.35 -9.38 11.15
N ASN A 71 -8.77 -8.59 10.15
CA ASN A 71 -9.55 -9.11 9.02
C ASN A 71 -9.09 -8.66 7.61
N PHE A 72 -7.90 -8.05 7.45
CA PHE A 72 -7.53 -7.43 6.17
C PHE A 72 -6.55 -8.19 5.27
N ILE A 73 -5.72 -9.08 5.82
CA ILE A 73 -4.64 -9.76 5.05
C ILE A 73 -4.77 -11.29 5.04
N LEU A 74 -5.61 -11.88 5.88
CA LEU A 74 -5.91 -13.31 5.82
C LEU A 74 -7.35 -13.51 5.32
N ARG A 75 -7.47 -13.92 4.07
CA ARG A 75 -8.61 -14.71 3.60
C ARG A 75 -8.14 -16.15 3.44
#